data_AF-A0A2I1C1A4-F1
#
_entry.id   AF-A0A2I1C1A4-F1
#
_cell.length_a   1.000
_cell.length_b   1.000
_cell.length_c   1.000
_cell.angle_alpha   90.00
_cell.angle_beta   90.00
_cell.angle_gamma   90.00
#
_symmetry.space_group_name_H-M   'P 1'
#
loop_
_entity.id
_entity.type
_entity.pdbx_description
1 polymer ?
#
loop_
_entity_poly.entity_id
_entity_poly.type
_entity_poly.pdbx_seq_one_letter_code
_entity_poly.pdbx_strand_id
1 'polypeptide(L)'
;MASARKMSLTRRVVYLGRHSTSSQGSTGVIIVGQGYQGDDHYGLKRITARSTTHFDAHAEPLSPKDVASGATRFGAFHFDGVVYGAYHSRVTTLRCVRAPKGPDLTVRWDDGSGHSMTVKPGPTTFIDSAHMYNMLAEERKIADQSMWEPAPQPYVWTDTRKIRNSGLGMTPGGETVPLDKASCLDAREGVLTDVARKFYLKKEPDRGEEVVEDGERIRVFLNDIIDRIIKPENILVPMYEKGDAVMLNNWEVMHSSIDFPASYGTRTMHQCHIPSSNFPAGPVPVK
;
A
#
# COMPACT_ATOMS: atom_id res chain seq x y z
N MET A 1 43.01 20.21 23.78
CA MET A 1 43.02 19.06 22.85
C MET A 1 42.23 17.92 23.50
N ALA A 2 40.96 17.79 23.13
CA ALA A 2 40.08 16.75 23.66
C ALA A 2 39.87 15.69 22.59
N SER A 3 40.31 14.47 22.91
CA SER A 3 40.21 13.27 22.08
C SER A 3 38.74 12.92 21.81
N ALA A 4 38.37 12.90 20.53
CA ALA A 4 37.06 12.44 20.08
C ALA A 4 36.96 10.92 20.28
N ARG A 5 36.19 10.50 21.29
CA ARG A 5 35.73 9.11 21.41
C ARG A 5 34.80 8.82 20.23
N LYS A 6 35.24 7.93 19.33
CA LYS A 6 34.37 7.26 18.35
C LYS A 6 33.26 6.52 19.10
N MET A 7 32.03 7.04 19.05
CA MET A 7 30.84 6.26 19.38
C MET A 7 30.58 5.27 18.25
N SER A 8 30.95 4.01 18.50
CA SER A 8 30.51 2.85 17.72
C SER A 8 29.04 2.59 18.03
N LEU A 9 28.13 3.03 17.16
CA LEU A 9 26.74 2.58 17.15
C LEU A 9 26.62 1.35 16.24
N THR A 10 26.98 0.18 16.78
CA THR A 10 26.52 -1.10 16.24
C THR A 10 25.03 -1.27 16.54
N ARG A 11 24.17 -0.65 15.74
CA ARG A 11 22.77 -1.09 15.65
C ARG A 11 22.67 -2.14 14.55
N ARG A 12 22.87 -3.40 14.95
CA ARG A 12 22.43 -4.56 14.16
C ARG A 12 20.90 -4.53 14.13
N VAL A 13 20.32 -4.03 13.04
CA VAL A 13 18.91 -4.29 12.74
C VAL A 13 18.88 -5.41 11.71
N VAL A 14 18.82 -6.64 12.23
CA VAL A 14 18.35 -7.79 11.46
C VAL A 14 16.83 -7.68 11.49
N TYR A 15 16.20 -7.44 10.33
CA TYR A 15 14.74 -7.37 10.28
C TYR A 15 14.19 -8.59 9.53
N LEU A 16 13.56 -9.47 10.30
CA LEU A 16 12.78 -10.63 9.89
C LEU A 16 11.31 -10.19 9.84
N GLY A 17 10.76 -10.06 8.63
CA GLY A 17 9.31 -9.91 8.38
C GLY A 17 8.80 -11.14 7.64
N ARG A 18 7.58 -11.58 7.94
CA ARG A 18 7.04 -12.89 7.54
C ARG A 18 7.01 -13.18 6.02
N HIS A 19 7.23 -12.21 5.13
CA HIS A 19 7.38 -12.43 3.68
C HIS A 19 8.43 -11.55 2.97
N SER A 20 9.22 -10.75 3.69
CA SER A 20 10.29 -9.92 3.10
C SER A 20 11.65 -10.43 3.55
N THR A 21 12.48 -10.80 2.56
CA THR A 21 13.83 -11.32 2.79
C THR A 21 14.83 -10.22 2.50
N SER A 22 15.64 -9.86 3.49
CA SER A 22 16.72 -8.87 3.35
C SER A 22 17.96 -9.52 2.75
N SER A 23 18.56 -8.91 1.73
CA SER A 23 19.81 -9.43 1.14
C SER A 23 20.94 -9.39 2.19
N GLN A 24 21.73 -10.47 2.29
CA GLN A 24 22.85 -10.50 3.24
C GLN A 24 23.87 -9.42 2.87
N GLY A 25 24.19 -8.52 3.81
CA GLY A 25 25.19 -7.47 3.64
C GLY A 25 24.67 -6.09 3.21
N SER A 26 23.38 -5.93 2.90
CA SER A 26 22.77 -4.62 2.65
C SER A 26 21.65 -4.36 3.66
N THR A 27 21.90 -3.49 4.65
CA THR A 27 20.84 -3.02 5.56
C THR A 27 19.96 -2.02 4.82
N GLY A 28 18.68 -2.36 4.58
CA GLY A 28 17.70 -1.44 3.99
C GLY A 28 17.20 -1.78 2.59
N VAL A 29 17.70 -2.86 1.97
CA VAL A 29 17.16 -3.39 0.70
C VAL A 29 16.31 -4.62 1.02
N ILE A 30 15.05 -4.61 0.57
CA ILE A 30 14.14 -5.75 0.66
C ILE A 30 13.78 -6.25 -0.74
N ILE A 31 13.56 -7.56 -0.87
CA ILE A 31 13.02 -8.14 -2.09
C ILE A 31 11.51 -8.16 -1.99
N VAL A 32 10.87 -7.53 -2.97
CA VAL A 32 9.42 -7.65 -3.20
C VAL A 32 9.15 -8.21 -4.59
N GLY A 33 8.17 -9.10 -4.69
CA GLY A 33 7.89 -9.80 -5.92
C GLY A 33 7.21 -11.14 -5.69
N GLN A 34 7.23 -11.97 -6.73
CA GLN A 34 6.49 -13.22 -6.78
C GLN A 34 7.34 -14.28 -7.50
N GLY A 35 7.31 -15.50 -6.96
CA GLY A 35 7.97 -16.67 -7.57
C GLY A 35 9.36 -16.96 -7.02
N TYR A 36 10.00 -18.00 -7.57
CA TYR A 36 11.32 -18.46 -7.14
C TYR A 36 12.38 -17.43 -7.47
N GLN A 37 13.18 -17.03 -6.48
CA GLN A 37 14.14 -15.93 -6.63
C GLN A 37 15.54 -16.39 -7.07
N GLY A 38 15.75 -17.69 -7.28
CA GLY A 38 17.04 -18.26 -7.71
C GLY A 38 17.79 -18.97 -6.57
N ASP A 39 18.85 -19.68 -6.94
CA ASP A 39 19.63 -20.48 -5.99
C ASP A 39 20.38 -19.63 -4.97
N ASP A 40 20.85 -18.46 -5.39
CA ASP A 40 21.49 -17.46 -4.53
C ASP A 40 21.22 -16.05 -5.08
N HIS A 41 20.37 -15.29 -4.40
CA HIS A 41 20.10 -13.89 -4.72
C HIS A 41 20.69 -12.99 -3.63
N TYR A 42 21.97 -12.63 -3.78
CA TYR A 42 22.71 -11.81 -2.79
C TYR A 42 22.70 -12.42 -1.38
N GLY A 43 23.02 -13.72 -1.26
CA GLY A 43 23.05 -14.49 -0.03
C GLY A 43 21.68 -15.02 0.41
N LEU A 44 20.59 -14.61 -0.24
CA LEU A 44 19.26 -15.20 -0.06
C LEU A 44 19.11 -16.43 -0.93
N LYS A 45 19.41 -17.59 -0.34
CA LYS A 45 19.47 -18.85 -1.07
C LYS A 45 18.12 -19.51 -1.17
N ARG A 46 17.72 -19.86 -2.40
CA ARG A 46 16.57 -20.71 -2.72
C ARG A 46 15.24 -20.23 -2.12
N ILE A 47 15.05 -18.91 -2.05
CA ILE A 47 13.81 -18.33 -1.54
C ILE A 47 12.74 -18.24 -2.63
N THR A 48 11.48 -18.32 -2.24
CA THR A 48 10.33 -18.05 -3.10
C THR A 48 9.57 -16.88 -2.51
N ALA A 49 9.54 -15.75 -3.22
CA ALA A 49 8.77 -14.60 -2.81
C ALA A 49 7.27 -14.87 -3.04
N ARG A 50 6.44 -14.44 -2.09
CA ARG A 50 4.99 -14.54 -2.15
C ARG A 50 4.41 -13.17 -1.81
N SER A 51 3.45 -12.74 -2.61
CA SER A 51 2.60 -11.58 -2.35
C SER A 51 1.19 -12.06 -2.03
N THR A 52 0.47 -11.28 -1.23
CA THR A 52 -0.98 -11.42 -1.12
C THR A 52 -1.58 -11.18 -2.50
N THR A 53 -2.45 -12.08 -2.93
CA THR A 53 -3.11 -11.97 -4.25
C THR A 53 -4.55 -11.54 -4.07
N HIS A 54 -5.21 -11.22 -5.18
CA HIS A 54 -6.62 -10.88 -5.15
C HIS A 54 -7.50 -12.03 -4.66
N PHE A 55 -7.05 -13.29 -4.82
CA PHE A 55 -7.72 -14.46 -4.26
C PHE A 55 -7.82 -14.45 -2.73
N ASP A 56 -6.82 -13.86 -2.07
CA ASP A 56 -6.76 -13.82 -0.61
C ASP A 56 -7.50 -12.59 -0.07
N ALA A 57 -7.30 -11.44 -0.72
CA ALA A 57 -7.68 -10.13 -0.17
C ALA A 57 -9.09 -9.67 -0.59
N HIS A 58 -9.57 -10.01 -1.78
CA HIS A 58 -10.81 -9.44 -2.32
C HIS A 58 -12.03 -10.24 -1.87
N ALA A 59 -13.18 -9.57 -1.83
CA ALA A 59 -14.44 -10.22 -1.46
C ALA A 59 -14.92 -11.20 -2.54
N GLU A 60 -14.73 -10.85 -3.81
CA GLU A 60 -15.24 -11.61 -4.96
C GLU A 60 -14.11 -11.94 -5.92
N PRO A 61 -13.22 -12.89 -5.62
CA PRO A 61 -12.05 -13.17 -6.45
C PRO A 61 -12.44 -13.67 -7.86
N LEU A 62 -11.55 -13.47 -8.84
CA LEU A 62 -11.80 -13.92 -10.21
C LEU A 62 -11.85 -15.44 -10.29
N SER A 63 -12.63 -15.98 -11.23
CA SER A 63 -12.62 -17.41 -11.45
C SER A 63 -11.30 -17.86 -12.09
N PRO A 64 -10.86 -19.12 -11.89
CA PRO A 64 -9.67 -19.63 -12.58
C PRO A 64 -9.76 -19.53 -14.10
N LYS A 65 -10.97 -19.61 -14.67
CA LYS A 65 -11.22 -19.46 -16.10
C LYS A 65 -10.96 -18.03 -16.57
N ASP A 66 -11.43 -17.03 -15.81
CA ASP A 66 -11.20 -15.61 -16.12
C ASP A 66 -9.70 -15.30 -16.09
N VAL A 67 -9.00 -15.75 -15.04
CA VAL A 67 -7.55 -15.56 -14.93
C VAL A 67 -6.79 -16.25 -16.06
N ALA A 68 -7.18 -17.47 -16.43
CA ALA A 68 -6.61 -18.18 -17.58
C ALA A 68 -6.84 -17.44 -18.91
N SER A 69 -7.94 -16.68 -19.02
CA SER A 69 -8.24 -15.84 -20.19
C SER A 69 -7.57 -14.45 -20.17
N GLY A 70 -6.73 -14.17 -19.16
CA GLY A 70 -5.99 -12.91 -19.05
C GLY A 70 -6.66 -11.84 -18.19
N ALA A 71 -7.75 -12.15 -17.48
CA ALA A 71 -8.30 -11.23 -16.50
C ALA A 71 -7.41 -11.14 -15.25
N THR A 72 -7.31 -9.95 -14.67
CA THR A 72 -6.58 -9.71 -13.42
C THR A 72 -7.22 -8.59 -12.60
N ARG A 73 -6.64 -8.34 -11.43
CA ARG A 73 -7.01 -7.24 -10.52
C ARG A 73 -5.77 -6.54 -9.99
N PHE A 74 -5.97 -5.32 -9.52
CA PHE A 74 -5.01 -4.68 -8.64
C PHE A 74 -4.98 -5.42 -7.29
N GLY A 75 -3.83 -5.41 -6.63
CA GLY A 75 -3.76 -5.66 -5.20
C GLY A 75 -4.34 -4.48 -4.41
N ALA A 76 -4.15 -4.49 -3.09
CA ALA A 76 -4.52 -3.36 -2.26
C ALA A 76 -3.69 -2.11 -2.62
N PHE A 77 -4.36 -1.02 -3.02
CA PHE A 77 -3.72 0.28 -3.18
C PHE A 77 -3.34 0.87 -1.83
N HIS A 78 -2.06 1.12 -1.60
CA HIS A 78 -1.53 1.60 -0.32
C HIS A 78 -0.45 2.66 -0.52
N PHE A 79 0.00 3.27 0.57
CA PHE A 79 1.26 4.01 0.62
C PHE A 79 2.20 3.35 1.64
N ASP A 80 3.50 3.40 1.37
CA ASP A 80 4.50 2.77 2.22
C ASP A 80 4.78 3.62 3.47
N GLY A 81 5.11 2.93 4.56
CA GLY A 81 5.80 3.53 5.68
C GLY A 81 4.90 4.14 6.74
N VAL A 82 3.70 3.59 6.98
CA VAL A 82 2.93 3.83 8.23
C VAL A 82 3.65 3.15 9.39
N VAL A 83 4.84 3.64 9.76
CA VAL A 83 5.66 3.07 10.83
C VAL A 83 5.36 3.82 12.13
N TYR A 84 4.75 3.13 13.08
CA TYR A 84 4.57 3.67 14.43
C TYR A 84 5.93 4.04 15.05
N GLY A 85 6.06 5.28 15.53
CA GLY A 85 7.27 5.75 16.20
C GLY A 85 8.43 6.18 15.29
N ALA A 86 8.22 6.29 13.97
CA ALA A 86 9.19 6.88 13.04
C ALA A 86 8.52 7.89 12.10
N TYR A 87 9.32 8.75 11.47
CA TYR A 87 8.81 9.54 10.36
C TYR A 87 8.47 8.61 9.18
N HIS A 88 7.30 8.83 8.60
CA HIS A 88 6.85 8.09 7.43
C HIS A 88 7.89 8.13 6.32
N SER A 89 7.97 7.07 5.51
CA SER A 89 8.83 7.09 4.34
C SER A 89 8.40 8.23 3.42
N ARG A 90 9.35 9.06 2.97
CA ARG A 90 9.09 10.11 1.99
C ARG A 90 9.15 9.54 0.58
N VAL A 91 10.14 8.68 0.33
CA VAL A 91 10.38 8.09 -0.99
C VAL A 91 10.56 6.59 -0.85
N THR A 92 9.83 5.83 -1.66
CA THR A 92 10.16 4.42 -1.92
C THR A 92 10.82 4.33 -3.29
N THR A 93 11.87 3.51 -3.37
CA THR A 93 12.51 3.13 -4.63
C THR A 93 12.21 1.68 -4.94
N LEU A 94 11.91 1.38 -6.21
CA LEU A 94 11.69 0.04 -6.73
C LEU A 94 12.57 -0.16 -7.97
N ARG A 95 13.62 -0.96 -7.85
CA ARG A 95 14.46 -1.35 -8.99
C ARG A 95 14.02 -2.69 -9.55
N CYS A 96 13.72 -2.73 -10.84
CA CYS A 96 13.37 -3.97 -11.52
C CYS A 96 14.59 -4.85 -11.76
N VAL A 97 14.60 -6.04 -11.17
CA VAL A 97 15.64 -7.05 -11.41
C VAL A 97 15.15 -8.12 -12.37
N ARG A 98 13.89 -8.52 -12.23
CA ARG A 98 13.19 -9.42 -13.15
C ARG A 98 11.74 -8.96 -13.29
N ALA A 99 11.31 -8.77 -14.53
CA ALA A 99 9.92 -8.58 -14.88
C ALA A 99 9.34 -9.91 -15.41
N PRO A 100 8.11 -10.28 -15.03
CA PRO A 100 7.43 -11.41 -15.65
C PRO A 100 7.16 -11.11 -17.14
N LYS A 101 7.04 -12.17 -17.95
CA LYS A 101 6.80 -12.08 -19.39
C LYS A 101 5.56 -12.88 -19.74
N GLY A 102 4.61 -12.21 -20.38
CA GLY A 102 3.37 -12.81 -20.86
C GLY A 102 2.59 -11.83 -21.72
N PRO A 103 1.47 -12.28 -22.31
CA PRO A 103 0.54 -11.40 -22.99
C PRO A 103 -0.06 -10.38 -22.02
N ASP A 104 -0.72 -9.39 -22.61
CA ASP A 104 -1.37 -8.31 -21.87
C ASP A 104 -2.52 -8.87 -21.04
N LEU A 105 -2.70 -8.29 -19.86
CA LEU A 105 -3.77 -8.62 -18.94
C LEU A 105 -4.86 -7.55 -19.00
N THR A 106 -6.08 -7.95 -18.68
CA THR A 106 -7.22 -7.03 -18.52
C THR A 106 -7.55 -6.90 -17.05
N VAL A 107 -7.27 -5.73 -16.47
CA VAL A 107 -7.75 -5.40 -15.12
C VAL A 107 -9.25 -5.15 -15.20
N ARG A 108 -10.02 -5.84 -14.36
CA ARG A 108 -11.48 -5.70 -14.27
C ARG A 108 -11.90 -5.17 -12.92
N TRP A 109 -12.71 -4.11 -12.92
CA TRP A 109 -13.25 -3.54 -11.69
C TRP A 109 -14.41 -4.37 -11.15
N ASP A 110 -15.21 -4.97 -12.04
CA ASP A 110 -16.36 -5.81 -11.70
C ASP A 110 -17.23 -5.22 -10.56
N ASP A 111 -17.44 -3.90 -10.55
CA ASP A 111 -18.18 -3.16 -9.51
C ASP A 111 -19.45 -2.49 -10.06
N GLY A 112 -19.86 -2.87 -11.28
CA GLY A 112 -20.99 -2.30 -11.99
C GLY A 112 -20.68 -1.07 -12.84
N SER A 113 -19.48 -0.46 -12.70
CA SER A 113 -19.07 0.69 -13.53
C SER A 113 -18.82 0.34 -15.00
N GLY A 114 -18.54 -0.94 -15.29
CA GLY A 114 -18.06 -1.39 -16.59
C GLY A 114 -16.60 -1.02 -16.89
N HIS A 115 -15.88 -0.45 -15.92
CA HIS A 115 -14.48 -0.08 -16.09
C HIS A 115 -13.58 -1.31 -16.24
N SER A 116 -12.63 -1.19 -17.16
CA SER A 116 -11.53 -2.13 -17.35
C SER A 116 -10.34 -1.41 -17.99
N MET A 117 -9.15 -1.98 -17.87
CA MET A 117 -7.99 -1.48 -18.58
C MET A 117 -7.01 -2.60 -18.95
N THR A 118 -6.32 -2.43 -20.08
CA THR A 118 -5.27 -3.35 -20.52
C THR A 118 -3.92 -2.94 -19.91
N VAL A 119 -3.18 -3.91 -19.38
CA VAL A 119 -1.88 -3.70 -18.72
C VAL A 119 -0.89 -4.81 -19.07
N LYS A 120 0.41 -4.52 -18.97
CA LYS A 120 1.44 -5.56 -18.97
C LYS A 120 1.50 -6.25 -17.61
N PRO A 121 1.98 -7.51 -17.53
CA PRO A 121 2.16 -8.18 -16.24
C PRO A 121 3.38 -7.64 -15.50
N GLY A 122 3.25 -7.40 -14.19
CA GLY A 122 4.37 -7.09 -13.30
C GLY A 122 4.70 -5.62 -12.99
N PRO A 123 4.23 -4.59 -13.72
CA PRO A 123 4.29 -3.21 -13.25
C PRO A 123 3.65 -3.00 -11.88
N THR A 124 4.15 -2.01 -11.16
CA THR A 124 3.44 -1.34 -10.06
C THR A 124 2.59 -0.23 -10.64
N THR A 125 1.37 -0.05 -10.15
CA THR A 125 0.42 0.98 -10.60
C THR A 125 0.33 2.10 -9.58
N PHE A 126 -0.05 3.30 -10.03
CA PHE A 126 -0.07 4.50 -9.20
C PHE A 126 -1.36 5.28 -9.39
N ILE A 127 -1.81 5.89 -8.30
CA ILE A 127 -2.88 6.89 -8.24
C ILE A 127 -2.29 8.16 -7.63
N ASP A 128 -2.58 9.30 -8.24
CA ASP A 128 -2.23 10.62 -7.69
C ASP A 128 -3.21 11.00 -6.56
N SER A 129 -2.73 10.90 -5.32
CA SER A 129 -3.48 11.25 -4.12
C SER A 129 -3.66 12.76 -3.97
N ALA A 130 -2.77 13.58 -4.54
CA ALA A 130 -2.96 15.03 -4.59
C ALA A 130 -4.10 15.39 -5.55
N HIS A 131 -4.22 14.68 -6.68
CA HIS A 131 -5.38 14.81 -7.56
C HIS A 131 -6.67 14.39 -6.84
N MET A 132 -6.66 13.28 -6.11
CA MET A 132 -7.81 12.87 -5.27
C MET A 132 -8.24 13.98 -4.30
N TYR A 133 -7.29 14.64 -3.62
CA TYR A 133 -7.60 15.76 -2.73
C TYR A 133 -8.19 16.97 -3.49
N ASN A 134 -7.73 17.24 -4.71
CA ASN A 134 -8.29 18.31 -5.55
C ASN A 134 -9.71 18.00 -6.07
N MET A 135 -10.15 16.73 -6.05
CA MET A 135 -11.52 16.33 -6.38
C MET A 135 -12.50 16.50 -5.21
N LEU A 136 -12.03 16.81 -4.00
CA LEU A 136 -12.89 17.03 -2.85
C LEU A 136 -13.70 18.33 -3.01
N ALA A 137 -14.96 18.29 -2.60
CA ALA A 137 -15.86 19.43 -2.59
C ALA A 137 -16.03 19.94 -1.16
N GLU A 138 -17.22 19.82 -0.56
CA GLU A 138 -17.45 20.17 0.85
C GLU A 138 -16.61 19.31 1.80
N GLU A 139 -16.20 18.10 1.38
CA GLU A 139 -15.32 17.23 2.16
C GLU A 139 -13.92 17.83 2.33
N ARG A 140 -13.51 18.76 1.47
CA ARG A 140 -12.19 19.39 1.56
C ARG A 140 -12.02 20.14 2.88
N LYS A 141 -13.03 20.92 3.28
CA LYS A 141 -13.03 21.64 4.57
C LYS A 141 -12.90 20.67 5.74
N ILE A 142 -13.61 19.54 5.66
CA ILE A 142 -13.54 18.48 6.65
C ILE A 142 -12.12 17.90 6.69
N ALA A 143 -11.57 17.51 5.54
CA ALA A 143 -10.23 16.93 5.44
C ALA A 143 -9.14 17.88 5.98
N ASP A 144 -9.26 19.18 5.72
CA ASP A 144 -8.31 20.20 6.15
C ASP A 144 -8.27 20.41 7.67
N GLN A 145 -9.37 20.10 8.36
CA GLN A 145 -9.55 20.45 9.78
C GLN A 145 -9.70 19.24 10.70
N SER A 146 -9.90 18.05 10.13
CA SER A 146 -10.15 16.82 10.88
C SER A 146 -8.85 16.09 11.17
N MET A 147 -8.89 15.25 12.20
CA MET A 147 -7.82 14.29 12.48
C MET A 147 -8.35 12.87 12.37
N TRP A 148 -7.44 11.92 12.18
CA TRP A 148 -7.76 10.51 12.19
C TRP A 148 -6.70 9.74 12.96
N GLU A 149 -7.09 8.58 13.48
CA GLU A 149 -6.17 7.67 14.15
C GLU A 149 -6.11 6.33 13.41
N PRO A 150 -4.90 5.79 13.16
CA PRO A 150 -4.75 4.46 12.61
C PRO A 150 -5.00 3.38 13.67
N ALA A 151 -5.51 2.23 13.24
CA ALA A 151 -5.59 1.01 14.04
C ALA A 151 -4.21 0.32 14.15
N PRO A 152 -3.88 -0.27 15.32
CA PRO A 152 -2.62 -0.99 15.49
C PRO A 152 -2.51 -2.13 14.46
N GLN A 153 -1.36 -2.24 13.78
CA GLN A 153 -1.12 -3.23 12.71
C GLN A 153 -2.32 -3.36 11.74
N PRO A 154 -2.59 -2.38 10.86
CA PRO A 154 -3.80 -2.35 10.04
C PRO A 154 -4.15 -3.67 9.34
N TYR A 155 -3.20 -4.36 8.70
CA TYR A 155 -3.47 -5.66 8.06
C TYR A 155 -3.89 -6.76 9.02
N VAL A 156 -3.39 -6.74 10.25
CA VAL A 156 -3.82 -7.69 11.29
C VAL A 156 -5.17 -7.25 11.82
N TRP A 157 -5.34 -5.96 12.10
CA TRP A 157 -6.60 -5.40 12.61
C TRP A 157 -7.78 -5.67 11.69
N THR A 158 -7.58 -5.60 10.37
CA THR A 158 -8.65 -5.82 9.38
C THR A 158 -9.18 -7.24 9.36
N ASP A 159 -8.43 -8.23 9.86
CA ASP A 159 -8.82 -9.65 9.98
C ASP A 159 -9.64 -10.19 8.80
N THR A 160 -10.95 -10.41 8.99
CA THR A 160 -11.82 -11.02 7.98
C THR A 160 -12.37 -10.02 6.95
N ARG A 161 -12.11 -8.72 7.11
CA ARG A 161 -12.53 -7.71 6.15
C ARG A 161 -11.84 -7.91 4.80
N LYS A 162 -12.55 -7.55 3.73
CA LYS A 162 -12.10 -7.73 2.35
C LYS A 162 -12.02 -6.41 1.61
N ILE A 163 -11.06 -6.34 0.68
CA ILE A 163 -10.94 -5.19 -0.22
C ILE A 163 -11.93 -5.30 -1.38
N ARG A 164 -12.31 -4.14 -1.93
CA ARG A 164 -13.19 -4.07 -3.11
C ARG A 164 -12.49 -4.58 -4.36
N ASN A 165 -13.27 -4.98 -5.36
CA ASN A 165 -12.81 -5.54 -6.63
C ASN A 165 -11.81 -4.64 -7.40
N SER A 166 -11.88 -3.32 -7.21
CA SER A 166 -10.95 -2.33 -7.76
C SER A 166 -9.59 -2.26 -7.04
N GLY A 167 -9.39 -3.01 -5.95
CA GLY A 167 -8.18 -2.96 -5.12
C GLY A 167 -8.08 -1.73 -4.21
N LEU A 168 -9.00 -0.75 -4.29
CA LEU A 168 -9.04 0.43 -3.43
C LEU A 168 -10.35 0.48 -2.65
N GLY A 169 -10.25 0.62 -1.33
CA GLY A 169 -11.41 0.60 -0.44
C GLY A 169 -11.78 -0.77 0.10
N MET A 170 -12.66 -0.75 1.10
CA MET A 170 -13.11 -1.95 1.81
C MET A 170 -14.57 -2.27 1.48
N THR A 171 -14.91 -3.55 1.39
CA THR A 171 -16.31 -3.98 1.26
C THR A 171 -17.07 -3.81 2.58
N PRO A 172 -18.41 -3.70 2.54
CA PRO A 172 -19.23 -3.89 3.71
C PRO A 172 -18.99 -5.24 4.38
N GLY A 173 -19.24 -5.32 5.69
CA GLY A 173 -19.05 -6.54 6.48
C GLY A 173 -17.61 -6.79 6.93
N GLY A 174 -17.39 -8.03 7.41
CA GLY A 174 -16.16 -8.46 8.07
C GLY A 174 -15.99 -7.91 9.48
N GLU A 175 -15.16 -8.60 10.27
CA GLU A 175 -14.84 -8.24 11.65
C GLU A 175 -13.39 -7.75 11.75
N THR A 176 -13.14 -6.89 12.74
CA THR A 176 -11.78 -6.50 13.12
C THR A 176 -11.34 -7.21 14.38
N VAL A 177 -10.02 -7.36 14.52
CA VAL A 177 -9.46 -7.81 15.80
C VAL A 177 -9.78 -6.77 16.89
N PRO A 178 -10.27 -7.21 18.07
CA PRO A 178 -10.40 -6.34 19.24
C PRO A 178 -9.07 -5.64 19.58
N LEU A 179 -9.12 -4.35 19.88
CA LEU A 179 -7.91 -3.52 20.05
C LEU A 179 -7.02 -3.99 21.22
N ASP A 180 -7.59 -4.61 22.24
CA ASP A 180 -6.89 -5.22 23.38
C ASP A 180 -6.12 -6.49 23.01
N LYS A 181 -6.48 -7.13 21.89
CA LYS A 181 -5.81 -8.32 21.34
C LYS A 181 -4.84 -7.99 20.20
N ALA A 182 -4.96 -6.81 19.61
CA ALA A 182 -4.02 -6.31 18.60
C ALA A 182 -2.75 -5.79 19.30
N SER A 183 -1.72 -6.64 19.40
CA SER A 183 -0.42 -6.26 20.00
C SER A 183 0.17 -5.00 19.35
N CYS A 184 0.74 -4.11 20.17
CA CYS A 184 1.15 -2.74 19.85
C CYS A 184 2.45 -2.58 19.02
N LEU A 185 2.74 -3.44 18.04
CA LEU A 185 4.01 -3.37 17.30
C LEU A 185 3.85 -3.13 15.79
N ASP A 186 4.51 -2.10 15.26
CA ASP A 186 4.84 -1.82 13.85
C ASP A 186 3.80 -2.19 12.76
N ALA A 187 2.95 -1.23 12.40
CA ALA A 187 2.39 -1.16 11.05
C ALA A 187 3.49 -0.73 10.05
N ARG A 188 3.32 -1.03 8.76
CA ARG A 188 4.34 -0.73 7.73
C ARG A 188 3.76 -0.25 6.41
N GLU A 189 2.54 -0.64 6.06
CA GLU A 189 1.84 -0.25 4.84
C GLU A 189 0.35 -0.09 5.20
N GLY A 190 -0.41 0.67 4.43
CA GLY A 190 -1.84 0.84 4.68
C GLY A 190 -2.59 1.65 3.62
N VAL A 191 -3.89 1.38 3.52
CA VAL A 191 -4.89 2.11 2.72
C VAL A 191 -5.67 3.01 3.68
N LEU A 192 -5.94 4.27 3.35
CA LEU A 192 -6.66 5.17 4.29
C LEU A 192 -7.97 4.54 4.84
N THR A 193 -8.65 3.72 4.05
CA THR A 193 -9.88 2.98 4.40
C THR A 193 -9.69 1.76 5.29
N ASP A 194 -8.52 1.14 5.28
CA ASP A 194 -8.23 -0.09 6.03
C ASP A 194 -7.48 0.20 7.34
N VAL A 195 -6.85 1.37 7.44
CA VAL A 195 -6.11 1.80 8.63
C VAL A 195 -6.92 2.66 9.59
N ALA A 196 -7.89 3.45 9.12
CA ALA A 196 -8.54 4.45 9.98
C ALA A 196 -9.50 3.79 10.97
N ARG A 197 -9.17 3.85 12.27
CA ARG A 197 -10.02 3.33 13.36
C ARG A 197 -11.00 4.37 13.91
N LYS A 198 -10.61 5.63 13.83
CA LYS A 198 -11.30 6.73 14.50
C LYS A 198 -11.07 8.04 13.76
N PHE A 199 -12.14 8.83 13.63
CA PHE A 199 -12.09 10.20 13.13
C PHE A 199 -12.50 11.21 14.18
N TYR A 200 -11.83 12.37 14.15
CA TYR A 200 -12.20 13.60 14.83
C TYR A 200 -12.64 14.57 13.74
N LEU A 201 -13.91 14.47 13.34
CA LEU A 201 -14.45 15.22 12.22
C LEU A 201 -14.76 16.64 12.64
N LYS A 202 -14.14 17.60 11.95
CA LYS A 202 -14.33 19.02 12.17
C LYS A 202 -14.88 19.66 10.91
N LYS A 203 -16.18 19.97 10.94
CA LYS A 203 -16.89 20.57 9.80
C LYS A 203 -16.62 22.07 9.67
N GLU A 204 -16.36 22.74 10.80
CA GLU A 204 -16.09 24.18 10.86
C GLU A 204 -14.99 24.47 11.90
N PRO A 205 -14.13 25.49 11.70
CA PRO A 205 -12.97 25.75 12.56
C PRO A 205 -13.32 26.02 14.03
N ASP A 206 -14.48 26.62 14.28
CA ASP A 206 -14.91 27.08 15.61
C ASP A 206 -15.99 26.18 16.24
N ARG A 207 -16.40 25.13 15.54
CA ARG A 207 -17.35 24.14 16.04
C ARG A 207 -16.61 23.01 16.76
N GLY A 208 -17.28 22.40 17.74
CA GLY A 208 -16.81 21.17 18.36
C GLY A 208 -16.59 20.06 17.33
N GLU A 209 -15.65 19.17 17.62
CA GLU A 209 -15.37 17.98 16.81
C GLU A 209 -16.40 16.89 17.05
N GLU A 210 -16.73 16.16 16.00
CA GLU A 210 -17.51 14.93 16.07
C GLU A 210 -16.57 13.73 16.09
N VAL A 211 -16.60 12.96 17.16
CA VAL A 211 -15.82 11.74 17.28
C VAL A 211 -16.58 10.57 16.64
N VAL A 212 -15.98 9.94 15.64
CA VAL A 212 -16.56 8.78 14.93
C VAL A 212 -15.66 7.57 15.11
N GLU A 213 -16.17 6.52 15.76
CA GLU A 213 -15.51 5.21 15.93
C GLU A 213 -16.25 4.09 15.20
N ASP A 214 -17.39 4.40 14.58
CA ASP A 214 -18.12 3.48 13.72
C ASP A 214 -17.31 3.22 12.44
N GLY A 215 -16.68 2.05 12.36
CA GLY A 215 -15.88 1.64 11.23
C GLY A 215 -16.66 1.48 9.92
N GLU A 216 -17.96 1.20 9.95
CA GLU A 216 -18.79 1.21 8.74
C GLU A 216 -18.98 2.63 8.23
N ARG A 217 -19.35 3.56 9.12
CA ARG A 217 -19.48 4.98 8.77
C ARG A 217 -18.19 5.58 8.22
N ILE A 218 -17.04 5.27 8.83
CA ILE A 218 -15.71 5.71 8.34
C ILE A 218 -15.46 5.18 6.93
N ARG A 219 -15.68 3.88 6.70
CA ARG A 219 -15.45 3.24 5.40
C ARG A 219 -16.36 3.78 4.32
N VAL A 220 -17.65 3.96 4.60
CA VAL A 220 -18.61 4.52 3.63
C VAL A 220 -18.20 5.94 3.23
N PHE A 221 -17.81 6.77 4.20
CA PHE A 221 -17.32 8.13 3.92
C PHE A 221 -16.07 8.13 3.03
N LEU A 222 -15.08 7.30 3.35
CA LEU A 222 -13.86 7.21 2.55
C LEU A 222 -14.09 6.56 1.18
N ASN A 223 -14.96 5.56 1.09
CA ASN A 223 -15.31 4.88 -0.16
C ASN A 223 -15.95 5.87 -1.15
N ASP A 224 -16.78 6.80 -0.70
CA ASP A 224 -17.36 7.84 -1.55
C ASP A 224 -16.30 8.77 -2.19
N ILE A 225 -15.22 9.06 -1.46
CA ILE A 225 -14.10 9.84 -1.97
C ILE A 225 -13.30 9.04 -2.99
N ILE A 226 -12.91 7.80 -2.64
CA ILE A 226 -12.02 7.02 -3.51
C ILE A 226 -12.72 6.53 -4.79
N ASP A 227 -14.04 6.39 -4.80
CA ASP A 227 -14.83 6.05 -6.01
C ASP A 227 -14.67 7.11 -7.12
N ARG A 228 -14.31 8.35 -6.75
CA ARG A 228 -14.05 9.43 -7.70
C ARG A 228 -12.71 9.27 -8.42
N ILE A 229 -11.69 8.74 -7.72
CA ILE A 229 -10.32 8.61 -8.24
C ILE A 229 -10.03 7.24 -8.87
N ILE A 230 -10.68 6.15 -8.44
CA ILE A 230 -10.38 4.78 -8.91
C ILE A 230 -10.97 4.48 -10.30
N LYS A 231 -10.59 5.28 -11.30
CA LYS A 231 -11.06 5.19 -12.70
C LYS A 231 -9.90 5.01 -13.66
N PRO A 232 -10.06 4.34 -14.81
CA PRO A 232 -8.97 4.06 -15.74
C PRO A 232 -8.12 5.28 -16.10
N GLU A 233 -8.73 6.45 -16.31
CA GLU A 233 -8.07 7.70 -16.67
C GLU A 233 -7.15 8.27 -15.57
N ASN A 234 -7.30 7.82 -14.32
CA ASN A 234 -6.52 8.27 -13.17
C ASN A 234 -5.46 7.23 -12.74
N ILE A 235 -5.34 6.11 -13.44
CA ILE A 235 -4.35 5.06 -13.15
C ILE A 235 -3.13 5.21 -14.05
N LEU A 236 -1.97 5.42 -13.44
CA LEU A 236 -0.70 5.35 -14.13
C LEU A 236 -0.09 3.94 -13.98
N VAL A 237 0.21 3.31 -15.11
CA VAL A 237 0.93 2.03 -15.16
C VAL A 237 2.22 2.24 -15.95
N PRO A 238 3.35 2.58 -15.29
CA PRO A 238 4.61 2.77 -15.98
C PRO A 238 5.12 1.44 -16.53
N MET A 239 5.63 1.51 -17.76
CA MET A 239 6.43 0.44 -18.33
C MET A 239 7.84 0.55 -17.77
N TYR A 240 8.38 -0.55 -17.26
CA TYR A 240 9.78 -0.60 -16.87
C TYR A 240 10.38 -1.98 -17.17
N GLU A 241 11.63 -1.98 -17.63
CA GLU A 241 12.42 -3.14 -17.97
C GLU A 241 13.43 -3.48 -16.88
N LYS A 242 14.16 -4.59 -17.06
CA LYS A 242 15.24 -4.96 -16.16
C LYS A 242 16.27 -3.84 -16.09
N GLY A 243 16.55 -3.37 -14.88
CA GLY A 243 17.52 -2.32 -14.60
C GLY A 243 16.88 -0.99 -14.25
N ASP A 244 15.65 -0.75 -14.70
CA ASP A 244 14.91 0.48 -14.43
C ASP A 244 14.62 0.63 -12.93
N ALA A 245 14.53 1.87 -12.49
CA ALA A 245 14.16 2.24 -11.15
C ALA A 245 12.96 3.19 -11.20
N VAL A 246 11.92 2.85 -10.45
CA VAL A 246 10.78 3.72 -10.18
C VAL A 246 10.95 4.31 -8.78
N MET A 247 10.77 5.62 -8.66
CA MET A 247 10.78 6.31 -7.38
C MET A 247 9.41 6.95 -7.18
N LEU A 248 8.79 6.66 -6.04
CA LEU A 248 7.48 7.19 -5.69
C LEU A 248 7.57 8.05 -4.43
N ASN A 249 6.90 9.21 -4.48
CA ASN A 249 6.70 10.07 -3.33
C ASN A 249 5.51 9.53 -2.53
N ASN A 250 5.77 8.82 -1.42
CA ASN A 250 4.73 8.14 -0.64
C ASN A 250 3.66 9.08 -0.06
N TRP A 251 3.90 10.39 -0.05
CA TRP A 251 2.93 11.36 0.45
C TRP A 251 1.96 11.86 -0.63
N GLU A 252 2.27 11.62 -1.90
CA GLU A 252 1.50 12.14 -3.04
C GLU A 252 0.88 11.02 -3.87
N VAL A 253 1.33 9.77 -3.73
CA VAL A 253 0.77 8.66 -4.50
C VAL A 253 0.37 7.49 -3.62
N MET A 254 -0.72 6.84 -4.01
CA MET A 254 -1.01 5.45 -3.64
C MET A 254 -0.52 4.54 -4.76
N HIS A 255 -0.18 3.30 -4.43
CA HIS A 255 0.32 2.34 -5.40
C HIS A 255 -0.15 0.92 -5.11
N SER A 256 -0.18 0.09 -6.15
CA SER A 256 -0.61 -1.30 -6.05
C SER A 256 0.21 -2.20 -6.97
N SER A 257 0.30 -3.49 -6.64
CA SER A 257 0.74 -4.51 -7.58
C SER A 257 -0.39 -4.91 -8.53
N ILE A 258 -0.06 -5.36 -9.72
CA ILE A 258 -1.00 -6.10 -10.58
C ILE A 258 -0.70 -7.58 -10.44
N ASP A 259 -1.72 -8.38 -10.14
CA ASP A 259 -1.59 -9.83 -10.13
C ASP A 259 -1.33 -10.37 -11.55
N PHE A 260 -0.61 -11.47 -11.64
CA PHE A 260 -0.36 -12.14 -12.91
C PHE A 260 -0.21 -13.66 -12.71
N PRO A 261 -0.54 -14.47 -13.75
CA PRO A 261 -0.36 -15.91 -13.69
C PRO A 261 1.08 -16.31 -13.39
N ALA A 262 1.29 -17.28 -12.51
CA ALA A 262 2.63 -17.78 -12.17
C ALA A 262 3.41 -18.31 -13.41
N SER A 263 2.71 -18.72 -14.46
CA SER A 263 3.30 -19.14 -15.74
C SER A 263 4.05 -18.01 -16.46
N TYR A 264 3.79 -16.74 -16.12
CA TYR A 264 4.50 -15.59 -16.73
C TYR A 264 5.88 -15.37 -16.09
N GLY A 265 6.25 -16.21 -15.11
CA GLY A 265 7.57 -16.25 -14.52
C GLY A 265 7.71 -15.44 -13.25
N THR A 266 8.95 -15.13 -12.90
CA THR A 266 9.29 -14.48 -11.62
C THR A 266 9.31 -12.97 -11.75
N ARG A 267 8.69 -12.28 -10.78
CA ARG A 267 8.91 -10.86 -10.52
C ARG A 267 9.90 -10.68 -9.38
N THR A 268 10.87 -9.80 -9.58
CA THR A 268 11.85 -9.42 -8.54
C THR A 268 12.11 -7.93 -8.61
N MET A 269 11.79 -7.24 -7.52
CA MET A 269 12.14 -5.85 -7.30
C MET A 269 13.05 -5.74 -6.07
N HIS A 270 14.07 -4.90 -6.16
CA HIS A 270 14.76 -4.40 -4.97
C HIS A 270 14.05 -3.13 -4.51
N GLN A 271 13.53 -3.15 -3.29
CA GLN A 271 12.85 -2.01 -2.68
C GLN A 271 13.70 -1.42 -1.57
N CYS A 272 13.75 -0.09 -1.52
CA CYS A 272 14.31 0.65 -0.38
C CYS A 272 13.35 1.76 0.01
N HIS A 273 13.14 1.94 1.31
CA HIS A 273 12.39 3.06 1.87
C HIS A 273 13.35 4.11 2.38
N ILE A 274 13.11 5.36 2.01
CA ILE A 274 13.84 6.53 2.48
C ILE A 274 12.94 7.22 3.51
N PRO A 275 13.29 7.20 4.81
CA PRO A 275 12.50 7.86 5.84
C PRO A 275 12.53 9.37 5.65
N SER A 276 11.44 10.05 6.00
CA SER A 276 11.44 11.50 6.12
C SER A 276 12.20 11.96 7.37
N SER A 277 12.55 13.25 7.44
CA SER A 277 13.01 13.93 8.66
C SER A 277 11.90 14.76 9.33
N ASN A 278 10.70 14.78 8.75
CA ASN A 278 9.55 15.52 9.25
C ASN A 278 8.23 14.77 8.94
N PHE A 279 7.14 15.20 9.59
CA PHE A 279 5.79 14.76 9.26
C PHE A 279 5.23 15.59 8.09
N PRO A 280 4.24 15.05 7.35
CA PRO A 280 3.46 15.83 6.40
C PRO A 280 2.87 17.07 7.07
N ALA A 281 3.04 18.24 6.44
CA ALA A 281 2.38 19.46 6.86
C ALA A 281 1.05 19.57 6.12
N GLY A 282 -0.05 19.57 6.87
CA GLY A 282 -1.38 19.85 6.34
C GLY A 282 -1.57 21.33 6.00
N PRO A 283 -2.64 21.68 5.25
CA PRO A 283 -2.96 23.06 4.91
C PRO A 283 -3.35 23.89 6.14
N VAL A 284 -3.82 23.23 7.21
CA VAL A 284 -4.08 23.82 8.51
C VAL A 284 -3.13 23.19 9.52
N PRO A 285 -2.47 23.97 10.40
CA PRO A 285 -1.67 23.42 11.48
C PRO A 285 -2.53 22.51 12.36
N VAL A 286 -2.05 21.28 12.59
CA VAL A 286 -2.65 20.37 13.58
C VAL A 286 -2.45 21.03 14.95
N LYS A 287 -3.56 21.35 15.62
CA LYS A 287 -3.57 21.95 16.96
C LYS A 287 -3.31 20.91 18.04
#